data_AF-A0A7X3NY83-F1
#
_entry.id   AF-A0A7X3NY83-F1
#
_cell.length_a   1.000
_cell.length_b   1.000
_cell.length_c   1.000
_cell.angle_alpha   90.00
_cell.angle_beta   90.00
_cell.angle_gamma   90.00
#
_symmetry.space_group_name_H-M   'P 1'
#
loop_
_entity.id
_entity.type
_entity.pdbx_description
1 polymer ?
#
loop_
_entity_poly.entity_id
_entity_poly.type
_entity_poly.pdbx_seq_one_letter_code
_entity_poly.pdbx_strand_id
1 'polypeptide(L)'
;MKIEKLSAIILIVGILCLAAFIRLQGITNVPSGQLTESDGYFYYWQAQLISEHGKLPERDMNRWLPLGRDLTQTLNLYGYVLAYVHKGIAWVFPKVTLYHVTIYTPVFCFCLGLGALCLFFYRTSGILFSSIVGVLLATLPGAINRSTAGFGDRDSWCLMLGILAVITYLTSLQSQQPRKCLLWALASGFAMFLGGVSWEGFGVFLSIILLVEVWRFLTSETEDRLGFYLIWVCTFVPPLYLLSQCA
;
A
#
# COMPACT_ATOMS: atom_id res chain seq x y z
N MET A 1 -20.98 -20.86 14.41
CA MET A 1 -19.55 -20.82 14.02
C MET A 1 -19.25 -21.08 12.54
N LYS A 2 -19.69 -22.16 11.89
CA LYS A 2 -19.45 -22.34 10.43
C LYS A 2 -20.25 -21.36 9.56
N ILE A 3 -21.51 -21.14 9.91
CA ILE A 3 -22.42 -20.23 9.18
C ILE A 3 -21.93 -18.78 9.27
N GLU A 4 -21.63 -18.25 10.46
CA GLU A 4 -21.12 -16.87 10.61
C GLU A 4 -19.81 -16.61 9.84
N LYS A 5 -18.88 -17.58 9.85
CA LYS A 5 -17.64 -17.45 9.08
C LYS A 5 -17.92 -17.41 7.58
N LEU A 6 -18.84 -18.25 7.10
CA LEU A 6 -19.27 -18.24 5.71
C LEU A 6 -19.95 -16.91 5.35
N SER A 7 -20.87 -16.41 6.19
CA SER A 7 -21.51 -15.11 6.02
C SER A 7 -20.50 -13.97 5.99
N ALA A 8 -19.48 -13.98 6.87
CA ALA A 8 -18.42 -12.98 6.88
C ALA A 8 -17.60 -13.00 5.58
N ILE A 9 -17.23 -14.19 5.09
CA ILE A 9 -16.51 -14.32 3.82
C ILE A 9 -17.36 -13.78 2.67
N ILE A 10 -18.64 -14.17 2.60
CA ILE A 10 -19.55 -13.71 1.54
C ILE A 10 -19.69 -12.18 1.57
N LEU A 11 -19.87 -11.58 2.75
CA LEU A 11 -20.00 -10.12 2.87
C LEU A 11 -18.71 -9.39 2.50
N ILE A 12 -17.54 -9.86 2.97
CA ILE A 12 -16.26 -9.25 2.62
C ILE A 12 -16.02 -9.35 1.11
N VAL A 13 -16.25 -10.52 0.50
CA VAL A 13 -16.14 -10.69 -0.95
C VAL A 13 -17.13 -9.78 -1.68
N GLY A 14 -18.37 -9.68 -1.21
CA GLY A 14 -19.37 -8.77 -1.77
C GLY A 14 -18.94 -7.30 -1.72
N ILE A 15 -18.35 -6.85 -0.61
CA ILE A 15 -17.81 -5.49 -0.45
C ILE A 15 -16.64 -5.26 -1.40
N LEU A 16 -15.74 -6.24 -1.56
CA LEU A 16 -14.60 -6.13 -2.50
C LEU A 16 -15.07 -6.10 -3.95
N CYS A 17 -16.06 -6.91 -4.31
CA CYS A 17 -16.69 -6.87 -5.62
C CYS A 17 -17.36 -5.52 -5.88
N LEU A 18 -18.09 -4.97 -4.90
CA LEU A 18 -18.67 -3.63 -4.99
C LEU A 18 -17.60 -2.55 -5.17
N ALA A 19 -16.54 -2.57 -4.37
CA ALA A 19 -15.43 -1.63 -4.44
C ALA A 19 -14.73 -1.66 -5.80
N ALA A 20 -14.46 -2.87 -6.32
CA ALA A 20 -13.87 -3.07 -7.63
C ALA A 20 -14.82 -2.61 -8.75
N PHE A 21 -16.10 -2.97 -8.68
CA PHE A 21 -17.10 -2.58 -9.65
C PHE A 21 -17.18 -1.06 -9.80
N ILE A 22 -17.34 -0.33 -8.70
CA ILE A 22 -17.37 1.15 -8.70
C ILE A 22 -16.11 1.73 -9.37
N ARG A 23 -14.93 1.19 -9.05
CA ARG A 23 -13.64 1.69 -9.55
C ARG A 23 -13.34 1.34 -11.01
N LEU A 24 -14.01 0.32 -11.54
CA LEU A 24 -13.86 -0.12 -12.92
C LEU A 24 -14.89 0.51 -13.88
N GLN A 25 -15.96 1.12 -13.37
CA GLN A 25 -17.03 1.70 -14.20
C GLN A 25 -16.53 2.70 -15.25
N GLY A 26 -15.51 3.51 -14.92
CA GLY A 26 -14.98 4.53 -15.81
C GLY A 26 -14.03 4.01 -16.90
N ILE A 27 -13.63 2.74 -16.87
CA ILE A 27 -12.53 2.24 -17.71
C ILE A 27 -12.82 2.32 -19.21
N THR A 28 -14.08 2.15 -19.61
CA THR A 28 -14.51 2.21 -21.01
C THR A 28 -14.43 3.63 -21.58
N ASN A 29 -14.37 4.64 -20.71
CA ASN A 29 -14.25 6.04 -21.10
C ASN A 29 -12.79 6.50 -21.19
N VAL A 30 -11.84 5.66 -20.75
CA VAL A 30 -10.40 5.95 -20.85
C VAL A 30 -9.89 5.46 -22.20
N PRO A 31 -9.43 6.35 -23.09
CA PRO A 31 -8.89 5.94 -24.38
C PRO A 31 -7.70 4.98 -24.22
N SER A 32 -7.52 4.08 -25.18
CA SER A 32 -6.42 3.12 -25.13
C SER A 32 -5.06 3.83 -25.09
N GLY A 33 -4.19 3.40 -24.17
CA GLY A 33 -2.88 4.01 -23.96
C GLY A 33 -2.88 5.32 -23.17
N GLN A 34 -4.03 5.73 -22.62
CA GLN A 34 -4.14 6.96 -21.82
C GLN A 34 -4.41 6.67 -20.34
N LEU A 35 -3.91 7.56 -19.50
CA LEU A 35 -4.20 7.61 -18.07
C LEU A 35 -5.01 8.88 -17.77
N THR A 36 -5.76 8.86 -16.68
CA THR A 36 -6.69 9.95 -16.34
C THR A 36 -6.01 11.15 -15.68
N GLU A 37 -4.75 11.00 -15.27
CA GLU A 37 -4.01 12.03 -14.54
C GLU A 37 -2.50 11.99 -14.89
N SER A 38 -1.76 13.04 -14.55
CA SER A 38 -0.38 13.28 -14.99
C SER A 38 0.70 12.43 -14.34
N ASP A 39 0.57 12.14 -13.05
CA ASP A 39 1.55 11.41 -12.24
C ASP A 39 1.60 9.93 -12.66
N GLY A 40 0.47 9.36 -13.09
CA GLY A 40 0.37 8.03 -13.66
C GLY A 40 1.25 7.88 -14.89
N TYR A 41 1.32 8.91 -15.75
CA TYR A 41 2.25 8.90 -16.89
C TYR A 41 3.71 8.93 -16.44
N PHE A 42 4.02 9.63 -15.33
CA PHE A 42 5.37 9.63 -14.77
C PHE A 42 5.79 8.24 -14.29
N TYR A 43 4.94 7.56 -13.51
CA TYR A 43 5.26 6.22 -13.02
C TYR A 43 5.25 5.16 -14.13
N TYR A 44 4.35 5.31 -15.11
CA TYR A 44 4.37 4.48 -16.32
C TYR A 44 5.70 4.61 -17.07
N TRP A 45 6.16 5.83 -17.30
CA TRP A 45 7.44 6.11 -17.96
C TRP A 45 8.64 5.55 -17.16
N GLN A 46 8.67 5.76 -15.83
CA GLN A 46 9.70 5.17 -14.99
C GLN A 46 9.70 3.64 -15.10
N ALA A 47 8.53 3.02 -15.06
CA ALA A 47 8.39 1.58 -15.17
C ALA A 47 8.82 1.07 -16.56
N GLN A 48 8.61 1.82 -17.64
CA GLN A 48 9.16 1.48 -18.97
C GLN A 48 10.69 1.47 -18.95
N LEU A 49 11.31 2.55 -18.44
CA LEU A 49 12.77 2.63 -18.35
C LEU A 49 13.36 1.48 -17.53
N ILE A 50 12.74 1.15 -16.39
CA ILE A 50 13.16 0.03 -15.53
C ILE A 50 12.95 -1.31 -16.24
N SER A 51 11.89 -1.46 -17.03
CA SER A 51 11.64 -2.68 -17.80
C SER A 51 12.75 -2.92 -18.82
N GLU A 52 13.12 -1.86 -19.55
CA GLU A 52 14.12 -1.86 -20.64
C GLU A 52 15.57 -1.95 -20.13
N HIS A 53 15.93 -1.15 -19.13
CA HIS A 53 17.32 -0.96 -18.69
C HIS A 53 17.62 -1.62 -17.33
N GLY A 54 16.60 -2.14 -16.64
CA GLY A 54 16.72 -2.74 -15.31
C GLY A 54 16.79 -1.73 -14.14
N LYS A 55 17.06 -0.46 -14.41
CA LYS A 55 17.14 0.62 -13.42
C LYS A 55 16.81 1.98 -14.03
N LEU A 56 16.50 2.95 -13.19
CA LEU A 56 16.37 4.35 -13.60
C LEU A 56 17.76 4.98 -13.82
N PRO A 57 17.90 5.95 -14.74
CA PRO A 57 19.08 6.81 -14.77
C PRO A 57 19.16 7.63 -13.49
N GLU A 58 20.36 8.01 -13.06
CA GLU A 58 20.53 8.90 -11.90
C GLU A 58 19.87 10.27 -12.15
N ARG A 59 19.84 10.70 -13.42
CA ARG A 59 19.28 11.99 -13.81
C ARG A 59 18.34 11.87 -15.01
N ASP A 60 17.12 12.36 -14.84
CA ASP A 60 16.11 12.45 -15.90
C ASP A 60 16.28 13.76 -16.68
N MET A 61 16.82 13.67 -17.89
CA MET A 61 17.00 14.81 -18.78
C MET A 61 15.73 15.19 -19.56
N ASN A 62 14.63 14.43 -19.44
CA ASN A 62 13.35 14.77 -20.08
C ASN A 62 12.54 15.79 -19.27
N ARG A 63 12.98 16.11 -18.05
CA ARG A 63 12.34 17.05 -17.14
C ARG A 63 13.35 18.10 -16.70
N TRP A 64 12.87 19.31 -16.43
CA TRP A 64 13.66 20.39 -15.81
C TRP A 64 14.91 20.76 -16.64
N LEU A 65 14.72 20.90 -17.95
CA LEU A 65 15.78 21.32 -18.87
C LEU A 65 16.31 22.73 -18.54
N PRO A 66 17.62 22.97 -18.73
CA PRO A 66 18.63 22.05 -19.27
C PRO A 66 19.28 21.14 -18.21
N LEU A 67 18.95 21.34 -16.93
CA LEU A 67 19.66 20.70 -15.83
C LEU A 67 19.24 19.26 -15.58
N GLY A 68 18.03 18.83 -15.96
CA GLY A 68 17.51 17.51 -15.62
C GLY A 68 16.98 17.44 -14.18
N ARG A 69 16.11 16.45 -13.90
CA ARG A 69 15.69 16.09 -12.54
C ARG A 69 16.61 15.01 -11.98
N ASP A 70 17.18 15.26 -10.81
CA ASP A 70 17.90 14.23 -10.07
C ASP A 70 16.92 13.18 -9.53
N LEU A 71 17.08 11.93 -9.92
CA LEU A 71 16.22 10.82 -9.50
C LEU A 71 16.78 10.08 -8.28
N THR A 72 18.02 10.33 -7.86
CA THR A 72 18.54 9.76 -6.60
C THR A 72 17.79 10.34 -5.41
N GLN A 73 17.41 11.61 -5.53
CA GLN A 73 16.65 12.37 -4.53
C GLN A 73 15.12 12.13 -4.58
N THR A 74 14.63 11.13 -5.32
CA THR A 74 13.19 10.83 -5.41
C THR A 74 12.86 9.42 -4.95
N LEU A 75 11.69 9.29 -4.34
CA LEU A 75 11.17 8.01 -3.86
C LEU A 75 10.52 7.22 -5.00
N ASN A 76 11.34 6.40 -5.69
CA ASN A 76 10.97 5.78 -6.96
C ASN A 76 10.47 4.33 -6.84
N LEU A 77 10.26 3.78 -5.63
CA LEU A 77 9.93 2.35 -5.47
C LEU A 77 8.71 1.93 -6.30
N TYR A 78 7.68 2.79 -6.40
CA TYR A 78 6.46 2.46 -7.11
C TYR A 78 6.69 2.15 -8.61
N GLY A 79 7.60 2.87 -9.28
CA GLY A 79 7.98 2.56 -10.67
C GLY A 79 8.61 1.17 -10.82
N TYR A 80 9.47 0.78 -9.87
CA TYR A 80 10.04 -0.57 -9.83
C TYR A 80 8.96 -1.63 -9.59
N VAL A 81 8.03 -1.38 -8.68
CA VAL A 81 6.90 -2.28 -8.41
C VAL A 81 6.10 -2.54 -9.69
N LEU A 82 5.71 -1.49 -10.43
CA LEU A 82 4.97 -1.63 -11.69
C LEU A 82 5.74 -2.47 -12.71
N ALA A 83 7.03 -2.21 -12.90
CA ALA A 83 7.86 -2.93 -13.86
C ALA A 83 8.01 -4.42 -13.52
N TYR A 84 8.29 -4.76 -12.25
CA TYR A 84 8.47 -6.14 -11.83
C TYR A 84 7.15 -6.92 -11.73
N VAL A 85 6.05 -6.26 -11.33
CA VAL A 85 4.72 -6.86 -11.39
C VAL A 85 4.35 -7.19 -12.83
N HIS A 86 4.63 -6.29 -13.78
CA HIS A 86 4.43 -6.57 -15.20
C HIS A 86 5.26 -7.75 -15.69
N LYS A 87 6.56 -7.81 -15.37
CA LYS A 87 7.42 -8.95 -15.72
C LYS A 87 6.87 -10.27 -15.18
N GLY A 88 6.40 -10.29 -13.93
CA GLY A 88 5.79 -11.48 -13.32
C GLY A 88 4.47 -11.90 -13.97
N ILE A 89 3.57 -10.95 -14.23
CA ILE A 89 2.26 -11.24 -14.84
C ILE A 89 2.43 -11.66 -16.30
N ALA A 90 3.27 -10.96 -17.07
CA ALA A 90 3.51 -11.22 -18.49
C ALA A 90 4.12 -12.60 -18.74
N TRP A 91 4.83 -13.16 -17.76
CA TRP A 91 5.34 -14.53 -17.83
C TRP A 91 4.21 -15.58 -17.95
N VAL A 92 3.07 -15.33 -17.29
CA VAL A 92 1.88 -16.21 -17.35
C VAL A 92 0.87 -15.74 -18.38
N PHE A 93 0.73 -14.43 -18.56
CA PHE A 93 -0.23 -13.77 -19.43
C PHE A 93 0.47 -12.80 -20.39
N PRO A 94 1.08 -13.28 -21.49
CA PRO A 94 1.91 -12.45 -22.38
C PRO A 94 1.18 -11.28 -23.06
N LYS A 95 -0.15 -11.33 -23.10
CA LYS A 95 -0.99 -10.24 -23.66
C LYS A 95 -1.13 -9.05 -22.72
N VAL A 96 -0.77 -9.20 -21.44
CA VAL A 96 -0.82 -8.11 -20.46
C VAL A 96 0.37 -7.20 -20.69
N THR A 97 0.10 -5.96 -21.06
CA THR A 97 1.13 -4.92 -21.21
C THR A 97 1.35 -4.16 -19.90
N LEU A 98 2.46 -3.43 -19.80
CA LEU A 98 2.75 -2.57 -18.64
C LEU A 98 1.66 -1.52 -18.40
N TYR A 99 1.02 -1.06 -19.48
CA TYR A 99 -0.11 -0.14 -19.41
C TYR A 99 -1.30 -0.78 -18.66
N HIS A 100 -1.61 -2.05 -18.95
CA HIS A 100 -2.66 -2.77 -18.23
C HIS A 100 -2.32 -2.93 -16.74
N VAL A 101 -1.06 -3.14 -16.38
CA VAL A 101 -0.66 -3.18 -14.97
C VAL A 101 -0.89 -1.81 -14.32
N THR A 102 -0.42 -0.75 -14.96
CA THR A 102 -0.53 0.63 -14.43
C THR A 102 -1.99 1.05 -14.25
N ILE A 103 -2.85 0.73 -15.21
CA ILE A 103 -4.26 1.14 -15.19
C ILE A 103 -5.08 0.45 -14.09
N TYR A 104 -4.78 -0.81 -13.77
CA TYR A 104 -5.54 -1.62 -12.80
C TYR A 104 -4.90 -1.69 -11.41
N THR A 105 -3.63 -1.31 -11.25
CA THR A 105 -2.93 -1.32 -9.96
C THR A 105 -3.66 -0.52 -8.88
N PRO A 106 -4.20 0.69 -9.13
CA PRO A 106 -4.92 1.44 -8.10
C PRO A 106 -6.12 0.69 -7.52
N VAL A 107 -6.87 -0.02 -8.37
CA VAL A 107 -8.04 -0.82 -7.97
C VAL A 107 -7.59 -2.03 -7.16
N PHE A 108 -6.56 -2.73 -7.63
CA PHE A 108 -6.02 -3.90 -6.95
C PHE A 108 -5.50 -3.56 -5.55
N CYS A 109 -4.67 -2.53 -5.42
CA CYS A 109 -4.12 -2.10 -4.15
C CYS A 109 -5.22 -1.65 -3.17
N PHE A 110 -6.21 -0.89 -3.65
CA PHE A 110 -7.33 -0.48 -2.82
C PHE A 110 -8.13 -1.68 -2.29
N CYS A 111 -8.50 -2.62 -3.17
CA CYS A 111 -9.23 -3.83 -2.77
C CYS A 111 -8.43 -4.70 -1.80
N LEU A 112 -7.11 -4.84 -2.00
CA LEU A 112 -6.26 -5.61 -1.08
C LEU A 112 -6.20 -4.96 0.31
N GLY A 113 -5.97 -3.63 0.36
CA GLY A 113 -5.99 -2.87 1.60
C GLY A 113 -7.33 -2.94 2.32
N LEU A 114 -8.43 -2.70 1.61
CA LEU A 114 -9.78 -2.77 2.15
C LEU A 114 -10.11 -4.18 2.67
N GLY A 115 -9.72 -5.23 1.95
CA GLY A 115 -9.94 -6.61 2.34
C GLY A 115 -9.21 -6.96 3.64
N ALA A 116 -7.95 -6.55 3.75
CA ALA A 116 -7.15 -6.75 4.96
C ALA A 116 -7.74 -6.00 6.16
N LEU A 117 -8.21 -4.77 5.95
CA LEU A 117 -8.86 -3.95 6.97
C LEU A 117 -10.20 -4.56 7.44
N CYS A 118 -11.05 -4.98 6.51
CA CYS A 118 -12.30 -5.68 6.83
C CYS A 118 -12.03 -6.97 7.63
N LEU A 119 -11.04 -7.77 7.22
CA LEU A 119 -10.67 -8.98 7.95
C LEU A 119 -10.20 -8.67 9.38
N PHE A 120 -9.42 -7.59 9.56
CA PHE A 120 -9.01 -7.13 10.87
C PHE A 120 -10.23 -6.73 11.74
N PHE A 121 -11.11 -5.86 11.23
CA PHE A 121 -12.30 -5.43 11.97
C PHE A 121 -13.30 -6.54 12.25
N TYR A 122 -13.45 -7.50 11.35
CA TYR A 122 -14.28 -8.68 11.59
C TYR A 122 -13.78 -9.45 12.83
N ARG A 123 -12.45 -9.60 12.97
CA ARG A 123 -11.85 -10.32 14.11
C ARG A 123 -11.94 -9.54 15.42
N THR A 124 -11.84 -8.22 15.40
CA THR A 124 -11.80 -7.40 16.63
C THR A 124 -13.16 -6.90 17.09
N SER A 125 -14.06 -6.64 16.15
CA SER A 125 -15.30 -5.87 16.39
C SER A 125 -16.55 -6.52 15.78
N GLY A 126 -16.38 -7.67 15.12
CA GLY A 126 -17.48 -8.44 14.54
C GLY A 126 -17.91 -8.00 13.14
N ILE A 127 -18.81 -8.79 12.57
CA ILE A 127 -19.24 -8.70 11.16
C ILE A 127 -19.99 -7.40 10.83
N LEU A 128 -20.81 -6.91 11.76
CA LEU A 128 -21.61 -5.69 11.54
C LEU A 128 -20.70 -4.47 11.38
N PHE A 129 -19.79 -4.26 12.33
CA PHE A 129 -18.85 -3.15 12.29
C PHE A 129 -17.95 -3.21 11.05
N SER A 130 -17.38 -4.38 10.77
CA SER A 130 -16.57 -4.60 9.57
C SER A 130 -17.33 -4.28 8.28
N SER A 131 -18.60 -4.67 8.18
CA SER A 131 -19.39 -4.48 6.97
C SER A 131 -19.76 -3.01 6.78
N ILE A 132 -20.13 -2.30 7.86
CA ILE A 132 -20.44 -0.86 7.82
C ILE A 132 -19.21 -0.08 7.35
N VAL A 133 -18.05 -0.29 8.00
CA VAL A 133 -16.81 0.41 7.62
C VAL A 133 -16.39 0.03 6.19
N GLY A 134 -16.51 -1.24 5.82
CA GLY A 134 -16.17 -1.73 4.50
C GLY A 134 -17.00 -1.08 3.39
N VAL A 135 -18.33 -1.01 3.57
CA VAL A 135 -19.23 -0.34 2.61
C VAL A 135 -18.95 1.16 2.54
N LEU A 136 -18.79 1.83 3.69
CA LEU A 136 -18.50 3.26 3.74
C LEU A 136 -17.21 3.60 2.98
N LEU A 137 -16.12 2.86 3.21
CA LEU A 137 -14.85 3.08 2.49
C LEU A 137 -14.93 2.70 1.01
N ALA A 138 -15.69 1.65 0.66
CA ALA A 138 -15.88 1.24 -0.72
C ALA A 138 -16.58 2.34 -1.55
N THR A 139 -17.52 3.08 -0.95
CA THR A 139 -18.36 4.09 -1.60
C THR A 139 -17.95 5.54 -1.33
N LEU A 140 -16.95 5.78 -0.46
CA LEU A 140 -16.50 7.12 -0.11
C LEU A 140 -15.90 7.85 -1.34
N PRO A 141 -16.44 9.01 -1.77
CA PRO A 141 -15.96 9.70 -2.97
C PRO A 141 -14.46 10.05 -2.93
N GLY A 142 -13.95 10.49 -1.77
CA GLY A 142 -12.54 10.79 -1.59
C GLY A 142 -11.63 9.58 -1.80
N ALA A 143 -12.09 8.38 -1.40
CA ALA A 143 -11.35 7.15 -1.66
C ALA A 143 -11.46 6.73 -3.13
N ILE A 144 -12.63 6.89 -3.75
CA ILE A 144 -12.87 6.52 -5.15
C ILE A 144 -11.95 7.31 -6.09
N ASN A 145 -11.91 8.64 -5.97
CA ASN A 145 -11.23 9.52 -6.93
C ASN A 145 -9.75 9.19 -7.18
N ARG A 146 -9.03 8.67 -6.18
CA ARG A 146 -7.59 8.35 -6.27
C ARG A 146 -7.31 6.84 -6.32
N SER A 147 -8.35 6.02 -6.52
CA SER A 147 -8.23 4.56 -6.59
C SER A 147 -9.01 3.91 -7.73
N THR A 148 -9.61 4.71 -8.62
CA THR A 148 -10.25 4.23 -9.84
C THR A 148 -9.23 3.73 -10.86
N ALA A 149 -9.68 2.83 -11.74
CA ALA A 149 -8.87 2.42 -12.88
C ALA A 149 -8.64 3.63 -13.80
N GLY A 150 -7.40 3.80 -14.29
CA GLY A 150 -7.00 5.00 -15.03
C GLY A 150 -6.14 5.96 -14.23
N PHE A 151 -6.27 5.98 -12.90
CA PHE A 151 -5.54 6.95 -12.06
C PHE A 151 -4.03 6.69 -12.08
N GLY A 152 -3.56 5.45 -11.94
CA GLY A 152 -2.14 5.09 -12.17
C GLY A 152 -1.12 5.62 -11.16
N ASP A 153 -1.45 6.58 -10.28
CA ASP A 153 -0.58 7.09 -9.21
C ASP A 153 -0.29 6.04 -8.10
N ARG A 154 0.67 6.35 -7.23
CA ARG A 154 1.10 5.56 -6.06
C ARG A 154 0.13 5.62 -4.87
N ASP A 155 -0.97 6.36 -4.91
CA ASP A 155 -1.80 6.60 -3.73
C ASP A 155 -2.44 5.35 -3.15
N SER A 156 -3.12 4.56 -3.98
CA SER A 156 -3.71 3.30 -3.54
C SER A 156 -2.64 2.34 -3.01
N TRP A 157 -1.44 2.35 -3.61
CA TRP A 157 -0.29 1.58 -3.15
C TRP A 157 0.15 2.03 -1.74
N CYS A 158 0.31 3.33 -1.53
CA CYS A 158 0.70 3.88 -0.24
C CYS A 158 -0.40 3.68 0.82
N LEU A 159 -1.68 3.85 0.46
CA LEU A 159 -2.80 3.59 1.35
C LEU A 159 -2.84 2.11 1.77
N MET A 160 -2.67 1.19 0.82
CA MET A 160 -2.59 -0.24 1.10
C MET A 160 -1.44 -0.55 2.07
N LEU A 161 -0.23 -0.05 1.80
CA LEU A 161 0.91 -0.24 2.70
C LEU A 161 0.68 0.36 4.08
N GLY A 162 0.07 1.55 4.17
CA GLY A 162 -0.25 2.21 5.43
C GLY A 162 -1.26 1.42 6.25
N ILE A 163 -2.33 0.93 5.61
CA ILE A 163 -3.30 0.01 6.24
C ILE A 163 -2.58 -1.24 6.74
N LEU A 164 -1.79 -1.90 5.89
CA LEU A 164 -1.06 -3.12 6.27
C LEU A 164 -0.12 -2.86 7.43
N ALA A 165 0.64 -1.76 7.43
CA ALA A 165 1.54 -1.38 8.51
C ALA A 165 0.78 -1.22 9.83
N VAL A 166 -0.31 -0.46 9.86
CA VAL A 166 -1.08 -0.22 11.09
C VAL A 166 -1.77 -1.50 11.57
N ILE A 167 -2.49 -2.23 10.71
CA ILE A 167 -3.27 -3.40 11.17
C ILE A 167 -2.36 -4.54 11.64
N THR A 168 -1.21 -4.76 10.98
CA THR A 168 -0.27 -5.80 11.40
C THR A 168 0.43 -5.38 12.71
N TYR A 169 0.70 -4.09 12.91
CA TYR A 169 1.19 -3.58 14.18
C TYR A 169 0.21 -3.85 15.32
N LEU A 170 -1.06 -3.45 15.15
CA LEU A 170 -2.12 -3.68 16.14
C LEU A 170 -2.35 -5.18 16.38
N THR A 171 -2.24 -6.01 15.35
CA THR A 171 -2.31 -7.47 15.47
C THR A 171 -1.14 -8.04 16.29
N SER A 172 0.05 -7.43 16.16
CA SER A 172 1.21 -7.79 16.99
C SER A 172 0.94 -7.52 18.47
N LEU A 173 0.28 -6.39 18.79
CA LEU A 173 -0.10 -6.03 20.15
C LEU A 173 -1.19 -6.95 20.74
N GLN A 174 -2.09 -7.48 19.92
CA GLN A 174 -3.12 -8.43 20.38
C GLN A 174 -2.60 -9.86 20.53
N SER A 175 -1.39 -10.16 20.03
CA SER A 175 -0.84 -11.51 20.03
C SER A 175 -0.22 -11.88 21.39
N GLN A 176 -0.69 -12.98 21.98
CA GLN A 176 -0.13 -13.52 23.23
C GLN A 176 1.14 -14.37 23.02
N GLN A 177 1.32 -14.90 21.81
CA GLN A 177 2.47 -15.75 21.48
C GLN A 177 3.64 -14.87 20.99
N PRO A 178 4.83 -14.94 21.60
CA PRO A 178 5.94 -14.05 21.27
C PRO A 178 6.41 -14.21 19.81
N ARG A 179 6.39 -15.43 19.27
CA ARG A 179 6.71 -15.69 17.85
C ARG A 179 5.73 -15.00 16.90
N LYS A 180 4.43 -15.03 17.21
CA LYS A 180 3.41 -14.36 16.38
C LYS A 180 3.51 -12.85 16.51
N CYS A 181 3.74 -12.35 17.73
CA CYS A 181 3.99 -10.93 17.97
C CYS A 181 5.17 -10.44 17.12
N LEU A 182 6.30 -11.15 17.16
CA LEU A 182 7.47 -10.84 16.33
C LEU A 182 7.15 -10.85 14.84
N LEU A 183 6.50 -11.90 14.32
CA LEU A 183 6.18 -11.98 12.89
C LEU A 183 5.28 -10.83 12.42
N TRP A 184 4.27 -10.45 13.21
CA TRP A 184 3.39 -9.34 12.88
C TRP A 184 4.08 -7.98 13.00
N ALA A 185 4.97 -7.81 13.99
CA ALA A 185 5.81 -6.62 14.10
C ALA A 185 6.75 -6.50 12.89
N LEU A 186 7.44 -7.57 12.51
CA LEU A 186 8.31 -7.56 11.32
C LEU A 186 7.52 -7.27 10.03
N ALA A 187 6.31 -7.84 9.88
CA ALA A 187 5.45 -7.56 8.74
C ALA A 187 5.02 -6.08 8.68
N SER A 188 4.68 -5.51 9.84
CA SER A 188 4.35 -4.07 9.96
C SER A 188 5.53 -3.19 9.59
N GLY A 189 6.69 -3.49 10.16
CA GLY A 189 7.91 -2.76 9.94
C GLY A 189 8.40 -2.83 8.49
N PHE A 190 8.24 -3.99 7.84
CA PHE A 190 8.51 -4.14 6.41
C PHE A 190 7.54 -3.31 5.55
N ALA A 191 6.24 -3.28 5.88
CA ALA A 191 5.29 -2.41 5.21
C ALA A 191 5.62 -0.90 5.41
N MET A 192 6.09 -0.52 6.61
CA MET A 192 6.60 0.81 6.90
C MET A 192 7.81 1.18 6.06
N PHE A 193 8.77 0.26 5.92
CA PHE A 193 9.94 0.44 5.08
C PHE A 193 9.55 0.66 3.61
N LEU A 194 8.73 -0.23 3.04
CA LEU A 194 8.24 -0.11 1.67
C LEU A 194 7.48 1.21 1.45
N GLY A 195 6.67 1.61 2.41
CA GLY A 195 5.93 2.87 2.36
C GLY A 195 6.85 4.08 2.40
N GLY A 196 7.84 4.07 3.29
CA GLY A 196 8.83 5.15 3.44
C GLY A 196 9.70 5.37 2.20
N VAL A 197 10.03 4.30 1.46
CA VAL A 197 10.73 4.43 0.16
C VAL A 197 9.78 4.71 -1.02
N SER A 198 8.46 4.69 -0.78
CA SER A 198 7.44 4.96 -1.79
C SER A 198 6.90 6.38 -1.74
N TRP A 199 6.79 7.00 -0.57
CA TRP A 199 6.17 8.31 -0.39
C TRP A 199 6.66 9.06 0.85
N GLU A 200 6.96 10.35 0.69
CA GLU A 200 7.48 11.22 1.77
C GLU A 200 6.44 11.42 2.89
N GLY A 201 5.16 11.50 2.52
CA GLY A 201 4.05 11.63 3.48
C GLY A 201 3.74 10.37 4.27
N PHE A 202 4.44 9.26 4.01
CA PHE A 202 4.19 7.99 4.69
C PHE A 202 4.46 8.05 6.21
N GLY A 203 5.21 9.06 6.66
CA GLY A 203 5.43 9.37 8.08
C GLY A 203 4.14 9.57 8.89
N VAL A 204 3.01 9.89 8.26
CA VAL A 204 1.71 9.99 8.95
C VAL A 204 1.31 8.66 9.61
N PHE A 205 1.54 7.52 8.96
CA PHE A 205 1.24 6.21 9.53
C PHE A 205 2.18 5.86 10.70
N LEU A 206 3.44 6.30 10.63
CA LEU A 206 4.38 6.22 11.74
C LEU A 206 3.87 7.03 12.93
N SER A 207 3.42 8.27 12.71
CA SER A 207 2.88 9.12 13.78
C SER A 207 1.68 8.48 14.48
N ILE A 208 0.79 7.81 13.75
CA ILE A 208 -0.34 7.08 14.36
C ILE A 208 0.16 5.98 15.31
N ILE A 209 1.13 5.17 14.88
CA ILE A 209 1.69 4.10 15.70
C ILE A 209 2.44 4.67 16.92
N LEU A 210 3.20 5.75 16.74
CA LEU A 210 3.88 6.45 17.83
C LEU A 210 2.89 6.99 18.87
N LEU A 211 1.79 7.60 18.44
CA LEU A 211 0.75 8.07 19.36
C LEU A 211 0.13 6.93 20.16
N VAL A 212 -0.09 5.76 19.53
CA VAL A 212 -0.55 4.56 20.22
C VAL A 212 0.47 4.09 21.26
N GLU A 213 1.76 4.08 20.94
CA GLU A 213 2.80 3.68 21.90
C GLU A 213 2.97 4.68 23.04
N VAL A 214 2.94 5.99 22.76
CA VAL A 214 2.97 7.02 23.81
C VAL A 214 1.75 6.88 24.72
N TRP A 215 0.55 6.70 24.15
CA TRP A 215 -0.65 6.46 24.94
C TRP A 215 -0.52 5.21 25.82
N ARG A 216 0.01 4.11 25.26
CA ARG A 216 0.25 2.87 26.01
C ARG A 216 1.27 3.08 27.12
N PHE A 217 2.39 3.74 26.85
CA PHE A 217 3.40 4.05 27.86
C PHE A 217 2.83 4.89 29.02
N LEU A 218 1.96 5.87 28.72
CA LEU A 218 1.32 6.69 29.74
C LEU A 218 0.22 5.96 30.54
N THR A 219 -0.36 4.89 29.99
CA THR A 219 -1.52 4.20 30.61
C THR A 219 -1.21 2.80 31.16
N SER A 220 -0.12 2.17 30.72
CA SER A 220 0.28 0.84 31.20
C SER A 220 1.45 0.92 32.17
N GLU A 221 1.30 0.35 33.37
CA GLU A 221 2.36 0.29 34.39
C GLU A 221 3.48 -0.72 34.09
N THR A 222 3.44 -1.45 32.96
CA THR A 222 4.38 -2.55 32.65
C THR A 222 5.03 -2.41 31.27
N GLU A 223 6.36 -2.38 31.24
CA GLU A 223 7.20 -2.18 30.03
C GLU A 223 7.45 -3.45 29.21
N ASP A 224 6.68 -4.52 29.40
CA ASP A 224 6.98 -5.89 28.95
C ASP A 224 7.09 -6.08 27.41
N ARG A 225 6.87 -5.01 26.62
CA ARG A 225 6.84 -5.07 25.15
C ARG A 225 7.69 -4.02 24.44
N LEU A 226 8.50 -3.25 25.17
CA LEU A 226 9.41 -2.26 24.58
C LEU A 226 10.38 -2.90 23.57
N GLY A 227 10.86 -4.12 23.85
CA GLY A 227 11.76 -4.84 22.95
C GLY A 227 11.16 -5.13 21.56
N PHE A 228 9.86 -5.45 21.48
CA PHE A 228 9.20 -5.66 20.17
C PHE A 228 9.04 -4.36 19.41
N TYR A 229 8.76 -3.26 20.11
CA TYR A 229 8.73 -1.93 19.51
C TYR A 229 10.12 -1.53 18.98
N LEU A 230 11.20 -1.76 19.74
CA LEU A 230 12.56 -1.50 19.27
C LEU A 230 12.90 -2.31 18.02
N ILE A 231 12.57 -3.61 18.02
CA ILE A 231 12.75 -4.47 16.83
C ILE A 231 11.97 -3.90 15.65
N TRP A 232 10.71 -3.49 15.86
CA TRP A 232 9.87 -2.87 14.85
C TRP A 232 10.53 -1.61 14.26
N VAL A 233 11.01 -0.69 15.09
CA VAL A 233 11.75 0.52 14.65
C VAL A 233 12.99 0.15 13.83
N CYS A 234 13.76 -0.84 14.29
CA CYS A 234 14.98 -1.29 13.61
C CYS A 234 14.74 -1.91 12.23
N THR A 235 13.52 -2.34 11.91
CA THR A 235 13.23 -2.90 10.58
C THR A 235 13.14 -1.85 9.47
N PHE A 236 12.87 -0.58 9.80
CA PHE A 236 12.68 0.47 8.78
C PHE A 236 13.56 1.69 8.99
N VAL A 237 13.86 2.11 10.23
CA VAL A 237 14.65 3.33 10.45
C VAL A 237 16.09 3.21 9.93
N PRO A 238 16.89 2.19 10.30
CA PRO A 238 18.25 2.06 9.76
C PRO A 238 18.26 1.89 8.23
N PRO A 239 17.42 1.03 7.61
CA PRO A 239 17.36 0.93 6.15
C PRO A 239 16.97 2.23 5.46
N LEU A 240 15.97 2.97 5.96
CA LEU A 240 15.58 4.25 5.38
C LEU A 240 16.68 5.30 5.51
N TYR A 241 17.37 5.33 6.65
CA TYR A 241 18.51 6.22 6.87
C TYR A 241 19.65 5.94 5.89
N LEU A 242 20.03 4.66 5.73
CA LEU A 242 21.07 4.25 4.79
C LEU A 242 20.69 4.59 3.34
N LEU A 243 19.42 4.37 2.96
CA LEU A 243 18.94 4.74 1.63
C LEU A 243 18.89 6.24 1.41
N SER A 244 18.62 7.04 2.45
CA SER A 244 18.62 8.50 2.35
C SER A 244 20.01 9.11 2.18
N GLN A 245 21.07 8.40 2.57
CA GLN A 245 22.46 8.84 2.38
C GLN A 245 23.01 8.50 1.00
N CYS A 246 22.43 7.51 0.33
CA CYS A 246 22.77 7.12 -1.03
C CYS A 246 21.94 7.89 -2.09
N ALA A 247 21.11 8.83 -1.64
CA ALA A 247 20.17 9.63 -2.43
C ALA A 247 20.66 11.06 -2.62
#